data_AF-A0A942NHD2-F1
#
_entry.id   AF-A0A942NHD2-F1
#
_cell.length_a   1.000
_cell.length_b   1.000
_cell.length_c   1.000
_cell.angle_alpha   90.00
_cell.angle_beta   90.00
_cell.angle_gamma   90.00
#
_symmetry.space_group_name_H-M   'P 1'
#
loop_
_entity.id
_entity.type
_entity.pdbx_description
1 polymer ?
#
loop_
_entity_poly.entity_id
_entity_poly.type
_entity_poly.pdbx_seq_one_letter_code
_entity_poly.pdbx_strand_id
1 'polypeptide(L)'
;MQYTIMNQLKRRRWLALIWLAVAAPAQAVHLDIEIWGDGDNMQAGFCRTPGAVGCDLTQLVTSLNLPANSLPVDGASGKMIFLSDFRDFAGGANKTPNPGFQAVQNALESAELVRYRAVGHLEFWDAGSRSWNPAPPSVQIKLAGGIDPGEVITDFNQCGGQLFCFAPGAGAQNGATYFTGTGITGQPEMIVDAANVQGSLHTHLNFFLENRQGLLGGPVGAYLLEMQVLSNRRGQASEPFYVLLNAGLSSADYTDALLDRIDTLPPPPPAPVTPLAQAGADRLVRLNSQVVMDASASTDPQPGPNPLSFSWQQTQGPAVTLVGANSVSPSFIAVQAGNYTFKLTAHDGAGSGFDEVTYTVPSLGDIDLDGDIDRIDVALILAAASKNPQADSNDIRDLDGNGAINSTDARLAQARCSLRLCNPTRR
;
A
#
# COMPACT_ATOMS: atom_id res chain seq x y z
N MET A 1 77.61 29.57 -51.54
CA MET A 1 76.27 29.98 -52.02
C MET A 1 75.27 28.94 -51.57
N GLN A 2 74.09 29.18 -51.02
CA GLN A 2 73.42 30.33 -50.38
C GLN A 2 71.99 29.77 -50.12
N TYR A 3 71.45 29.88 -48.89
CA TYR A 3 70.02 30.05 -48.51
C TYR A 3 68.97 28.98 -48.95
N THR A 4 67.80 28.78 -48.35
CA THR A 4 67.19 28.95 -47.02
C THR A 4 65.83 28.23 -47.09
N ILE A 5 65.33 27.81 -45.92
CA ILE A 5 64.07 27.13 -45.62
C ILE A 5 62.81 27.94 -46.01
N MET A 6 61.68 27.23 -46.21
CA MET A 6 60.28 27.53 -45.82
C MET A 6 59.17 27.67 -46.91
N ASN A 7 58.19 26.76 -46.77
CA ASN A 7 56.73 26.96 -46.66
C ASN A 7 55.80 27.14 -47.89
N GLN A 8 54.78 26.26 -47.94
CA GLN A 8 53.32 26.51 -48.05
C GLN A 8 52.61 25.47 -48.96
N LEU A 9 52.08 24.39 -48.37
CA LEU A 9 51.01 23.59 -48.98
C LEU A 9 49.79 23.61 -48.05
N LYS A 10 48.76 24.33 -48.51
CA LYS A 10 47.46 24.53 -47.85
C LYS A 10 46.78 23.19 -47.56
N ARG A 11 46.66 22.81 -46.28
CA ARG A 11 45.71 21.79 -45.83
C ARG A 11 44.34 22.45 -45.63
N ARG A 12 43.40 22.17 -46.53
CA ARG A 12 41.96 22.39 -46.28
C ARG A 12 41.51 21.40 -45.20
N ARG A 13 41.23 21.89 -43.99
CA ARG A 13 40.53 21.13 -42.95
C ARG A 13 39.05 21.11 -43.29
N TRP A 14 38.53 19.93 -43.61
CA TRP A 14 37.10 19.67 -43.56
C TRP A 14 36.71 19.48 -42.09
N LEU A 15 35.91 20.40 -41.56
CA LEU A 15 35.24 20.23 -40.27
C LEU A 15 34.07 19.29 -40.49
N ALA A 16 34.25 18.01 -40.15
CA ALA A 16 33.13 17.10 -39.96
C ALA A 16 32.47 17.47 -38.61
N LEU A 17 31.30 18.10 -38.68
CA LEU A 17 30.41 18.26 -37.54
C LEU A 17 29.89 16.86 -37.17
N ILE A 18 30.53 16.24 -36.18
CA ILE A 18 29.98 15.07 -35.50
C ILE A 18 28.79 15.58 -34.69
N TRP A 19 27.59 15.35 -35.21
CA TRP A 19 26.37 15.41 -34.40
C TRP A 19 26.43 14.25 -33.42
N LEU A 20 26.94 14.52 -32.22
CA LEU A 20 26.61 13.72 -31.05
C LEU A 20 25.12 13.90 -30.82
N ALA A 21 24.31 12.95 -31.32
CA ALA A 21 22.96 12.78 -30.84
C ALA A 21 23.05 12.46 -29.36
N VAL A 22 22.87 13.48 -28.52
CA VAL A 22 22.60 13.28 -27.11
C VAL A 22 21.24 12.58 -27.08
N ALA A 23 21.26 11.27 -26.88
CA ALA A 23 20.04 10.53 -26.56
C ALA A 23 19.43 11.24 -25.35
N ALA A 24 18.21 11.77 -25.51
CA ALA A 24 17.44 12.23 -24.37
C ALA A 24 17.37 11.08 -23.36
N PRO A 25 17.50 11.34 -22.04
CA PRO A 25 17.36 10.29 -21.05
C PRO A 25 16.00 9.62 -21.27
N ALA A 26 15.99 8.31 -21.54
CA ALA A 26 14.77 7.54 -21.63
C ALA A 26 14.05 7.65 -20.28
N GLN A 27 12.96 8.39 -20.22
CA GLN A 27 12.17 8.49 -19.00
C GLN A 27 11.55 7.11 -18.73
N ALA A 28 11.80 6.54 -17.56
CA ALA A 28 11.20 5.27 -17.18
C ALA A 28 9.70 5.49 -16.97
N VAL A 29 8.90 4.85 -17.80
CA VAL A 29 7.45 4.78 -17.64
C VAL A 29 7.16 3.56 -16.76
N HIS A 30 7.08 3.77 -15.44
CA HIS A 30 6.60 2.74 -14.52
C HIS A 30 5.78 3.36 -13.41
N LEU A 31 4.84 2.57 -12.90
CA LEU A 31 3.97 2.92 -11.79
C LEU A 31 3.96 1.74 -10.82
N ASP A 32 4.38 1.97 -9.58
CA ASP A 32 4.33 0.93 -8.56
C ASP A 32 2.87 0.59 -8.23
N ILE A 33 2.64 -0.68 -7.91
CA ILE A 33 1.34 -1.18 -7.49
C ILE A 33 1.14 -0.83 -6.02
N GLU A 34 0.28 0.15 -5.74
CA GLU A 34 -0.07 0.46 -4.36
C GLU A 34 -1.03 -0.60 -3.82
N ILE A 35 -0.73 -1.16 -2.65
CA ILE A 35 -1.49 -2.21 -1.99
C ILE A 35 -1.88 -1.78 -0.57
N TRP A 36 -3.09 -2.15 -0.15
CA TRP A 36 -3.57 -1.87 1.20
C TRP A 36 -4.64 -2.87 1.64
N GLY A 37 -4.91 -2.84 2.93
CA GLY A 37 -5.99 -3.56 3.55
C GLY A 37 -7.26 -2.73 3.69
N ASP A 38 -8.41 -3.35 3.42
CA ASP A 38 -9.73 -2.83 3.73
C ASP A 38 -10.57 -3.93 4.40
N GLY A 39 -10.59 -3.94 5.74
CA GLY A 39 -11.16 -5.03 6.53
C GLY A 39 -10.56 -6.38 6.15
N ASP A 40 -11.40 -7.34 5.75
CA ASP A 40 -10.96 -8.68 5.34
C ASP A 40 -10.47 -8.78 3.88
N ASN A 41 -10.38 -7.64 3.18
CA ASN A 41 -10.04 -7.59 1.76
C ASN A 41 -8.64 -7.00 1.54
N MET A 42 -7.86 -7.62 0.66
CA MET A 42 -6.71 -6.97 0.03
C MET A 42 -7.17 -6.09 -1.12
N GLN A 43 -6.49 -4.97 -1.31
CA GLN A 43 -6.74 -4.04 -2.40
C GLN A 43 -5.42 -3.74 -3.14
N ALA A 44 -5.54 -3.44 -4.43
CA ALA A 44 -4.46 -2.96 -5.28
C ALA A 44 -4.98 -1.76 -6.07
N GLY A 45 -4.14 -0.78 -6.37
CA GLY A 45 -4.60 0.44 -7.02
C GLY A 45 -3.50 1.37 -7.47
N PHE A 46 -3.91 2.43 -8.17
CA PHE A 46 -3.03 3.52 -8.55
C PHE A 46 -3.07 4.60 -7.47
N CYS A 47 -1.89 5.02 -7.00
CA CYS A 47 -1.70 6.38 -6.51
C CYS A 47 -2.75 6.89 -5.50
N ARG A 48 -3.25 6.02 -4.63
CA ARG A 48 -4.21 6.37 -3.58
C ARG A 48 -3.61 7.40 -2.64
N THR A 49 -2.31 7.28 -2.35
CA THR A 49 -1.61 8.17 -1.44
C THR A 49 -0.80 9.24 -2.19
N PRO A 50 -1.17 10.54 -2.07
CA PRO A 50 -0.40 11.61 -2.71
C PRO A 50 1.05 11.65 -2.21
N GLY A 51 2.00 11.67 -3.14
CA GLY A 51 3.44 11.77 -2.83
C GLY A 51 4.12 10.45 -2.46
N ALA A 52 3.44 9.31 -2.59
CA ALA A 52 4.09 8.01 -2.49
C ALA A 52 5.14 7.80 -3.59
N VAL A 53 6.24 7.10 -3.29
CA VAL A 53 7.35 6.87 -4.23
C VAL A 53 6.83 6.02 -5.39
N GLY A 54 7.09 6.42 -6.64
CA GLY A 54 6.61 5.68 -7.82
C GLY A 54 5.17 6.01 -8.22
N CYS A 55 4.52 6.97 -7.56
CA CYS A 55 3.19 7.48 -7.91
C CYS A 55 3.27 8.79 -8.72
N ASP A 56 3.26 8.69 -10.06
CA ASP A 56 3.14 9.85 -10.95
C ASP A 56 2.30 9.54 -12.20
N LEU A 57 0.98 9.59 -12.03
CA LEU A 57 0.02 9.46 -13.13
C LEU A 57 0.13 10.61 -14.16
N THR A 58 0.65 11.78 -13.76
CA THR A 58 0.77 12.93 -14.67
C THR A 58 1.92 12.71 -15.66
N GLN A 59 3.04 12.19 -15.16
CA GLN A 59 4.17 11.77 -15.99
C GLN A 59 3.76 10.60 -16.90
N LEU A 60 2.95 9.65 -16.42
CA LEU A 60 2.41 8.56 -17.24
C LEU A 60 1.63 9.08 -18.45
N VAL A 61 0.64 9.95 -18.21
CA VAL A 61 -0.19 10.56 -19.27
C VAL A 61 0.67 11.36 -20.25
N THR A 62 1.63 12.13 -19.74
CA THR A 62 2.50 12.98 -20.55
C THR A 62 3.49 12.17 -21.40
N SER A 63 4.08 11.12 -20.83
CA SER A 63 5.12 10.30 -21.49
C SER A 63 4.56 9.41 -22.60
N LEU A 64 3.31 8.98 -22.48
CA LEU A 64 2.61 8.16 -23.47
C LEU A 64 1.64 8.95 -24.34
N ASN A 65 1.52 10.28 -24.13
CA ASN A 65 0.60 11.16 -24.85
C ASN A 65 -0.84 10.60 -24.87
N LEU A 66 -1.28 10.10 -23.71
CA LEU A 66 -2.61 9.50 -23.59
C LEU A 66 -3.70 10.58 -23.63
N PRO A 67 -4.94 10.23 -24.05
CA PRO A 67 -6.08 11.15 -23.96
C PRO A 67 -6.25 11.70 -22.53
N ALA A 68 -6.78 12.92 -22.40
CA ALA A 68 -7.04 13.48 -21.08
C ALA A 68 -7.99 12.59 -20.27
N ASN A 69 -7.69 12.40 -18.99
CA ASN A 69 -8.45 11.55 -18.05
C ASN A 69 -8.50 10.06 -18.39
N SER A 70 -7.62 9.55 -19.26
CA SER A 70 -7.46 8.10 -19.42
C SER A 70 -6.64 7.55 -18.25
N LEU A 71 -7.27 6.73 -17.41
CA LEU A 71 -6.52 5.79 -16.58
C LEU A 71 -6.28 4.52 -17.41
N PRO A 72 -5.13 3.84 -17.25
CA PRO A 72 -4.85 2.59 -17.93
C PRO A 72 -5.72 1.48 -17.30
N VAL A 73 -6.98 1.41 -17.72
CA VAL A 73 -7.98 0.44 -17.27
C VAL A 73 -8.49 -0.28 -18.51
N ASP A 74 -8.43 -1.61 -18.48
CA ASP A 74 -8.87 -2.46 -19.57
C ASP A 74 -10.38 -2.27 -19.81
N GLY A 75 -10.74 -1.93 -21.04
CA GLY A 75 -12.11 -1.58 -21.42
C GLY A 75 -13.08 -2.76 -21.35
N ALA A 76 -12.58 -3.97 -21.57
CA ALA A 76 -13.41 -5.18 -21.60
C ALA A 76 -13.68 -5.73 -20.19
N SER A 77 -12.67 -5.70 -19.32
CA SER A 77 -12.73 -6.32 -17.98
C SER A 77 -12.82 -5.33 -16.82
N GLY A 78 -12.55 -4.04 -17.04
CA GLY A 78 -12.48 -3.03 -15.98
C GLY A 78 -11.25 -3.16 -15.08
N LYS A 79 -10.30 -4.06 -15.41
CA LYS A 79 -9.10 -4.29 -14.61
C LYS A 79 -8.08 -3.18 -14.84
N MET A 80 -7.40 -2.77 -13.76
CA MET A 80 -6.28 -1.82 -13.86
C MET A 80 -5.10 -2.42 -14.61
N ILE A 81 -4.36 -1.59 -15.35
CA ILE A 81 -3.17 -1.95 -16.12
C ILE A 81 -1.97 -1.13 -15.62
N PHE A 82 -1.03 -1.79 -14.96
CA PHE A 82 0.22 -1.18 -14.50
C PHE A 82 1.28 -1.26 -15.61
N LEU A 83 1.83 -0.11 -16.00
CA LEU A 83 2.78 -0.03 -17.11
C LEU A 83 4.21 -0.21 -16.62
N SER A 84 5.04 -0.88 -17.41
CA SER A 84 6.48 -1.02 -17.17
C SER A 84 7.24 -1.20 -18.50
N ASP A 85 8.55 -1.00 -18.50
CA ASP A 85 9.42 -1.13 -19.67
C ASP A 85 10.67 -1.94 -19.34
N PHE A 86 10.96 -2.98 -20.13
CA PHE A 86 12.16 -3.81 -20.00
C PHE A 86 13.48 -3.07 -20.26
N ARG A 87 13.46 -1.78 -20.62
CA ARG A 87 14.65 -0.96 -20.88
C ARG A 87 14.90 0.10 -19.79
N ASP A 88 14.16 0.05 -18.69
CA ASP A 88 14.32 1.00 -17.60
C ASP A 88 15.68 0.92 -16.86
N PHE A 89 15.91 1.90 -15.99
CA PHE A 89 17.23 2.38 -15.53
C PHE A 89 18.16 1.36 -14.83
N ALA A 90 17.72 0.14 -14.53
CA ALA A 90 18.50 -0.82 -13.73
C ALA A 90 18.58 -2.25 -14.28
N GLY A 91 17.63 -2.69 -15.12
CA GLY A 91 17.54 -4.11 -15.49
C GLY A 91 18.32 -4.52 -16.73
N GLY A 92 18.51 -3.59 -17.68
CA GLY A 92 19.07 -3.89 -19.00
C GLY A 92 18.05 -4.60 -19.91
N ALA A 93 18.36 -4.75 -21.20
CA ALA A 93 17.40 -5.26 -22.17
C ALA A 93 16.75 -6.60 -21.74
N ASN A 94 15.42 -6.66 -21.76
CA ASN A 94 14.60 -7.83 -21.43
C ASN A 94 14.60 -8.22 -19.94
N LYS A 95 14.99 -7.30 -19.04
CA LYS A 95 14.87 -7.47 -17.59
C LYS A 95 14.46 -6.14 -16.95
N THR A 96 13.50 -6.16 -16.02
CA THR A 96 13.10 -4.98 -15.24
C THR A 96 12.70 -5.36 -13.82
N PRO A 97 13.02 -4.54 -12.80
CA PRO A 97 12.49 -4.69 -11.44
C PRO A 97 11.09 -4.06 -11.25
N ASN A 98 10.45 -3.59 -12.33
CA ASN A 98 9.21 -2.82 -12.28
C ASN A 98 8.02 -3.54 -12.96
N PRO A 99 6.78 -3.28 -12.53
CA PRO A 99 6.42 -2.40 -11.41
C PRO A 99 6.81 -3.00 -10.05
N GLY A 100 7.09 -2.14 -9.07
CA GLY A 100 7.22 -2.53 -7.68
C GLY A 100 5.86 -2.70 -7.00
N PHE A 101 5.89 -3.13 -5.75
CA PHE A 101 4.74 -3.14 -4.84
C PHE A 101 5.01 -2.19 -3.68
N GLN A 102 4.01 -1.40 -3.31
CA GLN A 102 4.14 -0.39 -2.28
C GLN A 102 2.94 -0.35 -1.36
N ALA A 103 3.18 -0.20 -0.06
CA ALA A 103 2.18 0.13 0.95
C ALA A 103 2.72 1.27 1.81
N VAL A 104 1.92 2.32 2.01
CA VAL A 104 2.28 3.45 2.87
C VAL A 104 2.05 3.11 4.34
N GLN A 105 2.43 4.02 5.25
CA GLN A 105 2.18 3.82 6.68
C GLN A 105 0.70 3.55 6.97
N ASN A 106 0.44 2.54 7.82
CA ASN A 106 -0.88 2.04 8.21
C ASN A 106 -1.72 1.43 7.07
N ALA A 107 -1.15 1.22 5.87
CA ALA A 107 -1.87 0.57 4.78
C ALA A 107 -2.04 -0.95 5.01
N LEU A 108 -1.10 -1.57 5.74
CA LEU A 108 -1.12 -2.98 6.13
C LEU A 108 -0.93 -3.12 7.65
N GLU A 109 -1.20 -4.31 8.21
CA GLU A 109 -0.87 -4.63 9.59
C GLU A 109 0.65 -4.86 9.78
N SER A 110 1.14 -4.69 11.01
CA SER A 110 2.54 -4.99 11.33
C SER A 110 2.87 -6.46 11.02
N ALA A 111 3.94 -6.69 10.25
CA ALA A 111 4.37 -8.00 9.78
C ALA A 111 3.31 -8.77 8.97
N GLU A 112 2.36 -8.07 8.36
CA GLU A 112 1.46 -8.65 7.37
C GLU A 112 2.27 -9.13 6.16
N LEU A 113 2.16 -10.42 5.84
CA LEU A 113 2.89 -11.06 4.75
C LEU A 113 2.06 -10.97 3.47
N VAL A 114 2.60 -10.29 2.48
CA VAL A 114 1.97 -10.10 1.18
C VAL A 114 2.48 -11.16 0.21
N ARG A 115 1.58 -11.75 -0.58
CA ARG A 115 1.89 -12.64 -1.69
C ARG A 115 1.23 -12.11 -2.96
N TYR A 116 1.76 -12.48 -4.11
CA TYR A 116 1.03 -12.38 -5.36
C TYR A 116 0.52 -13.75 -5.78
N ARG A 117 -0.51 -13.75 -6.64
CA ARG A 117 -0.97 -14.89 -7.41
C ARG A 117 -0.98 -14.52 -8.88
N ALA A 118 -0.31 -15.32 -9.71
CA ALA A 118 -0.39 -15.23 -11.15
C ALA A 118 -1.64 -15.95 -11.67
N VAL A 119 -2.31 -15.33 -12.63
CA VAL A 119 -3.59 -15.80 -13.17
C VAL A 119 -3.53 -15.79 -14.70
N GLY A 120 -4.34 -16.64 -15.33
CA GLY A 120 -4.54 -16.58 -16.78
C GLY A 120 -3.33 -17.08 -17.59
N HIS A 121 -2.99 -16.31 -18.63
CA HIS A 121 -1.94 -16.62 -19.59
C HIS A 121 -1.26 -15.33 -20.05
N LEU A 122 -0.08 -15.46 -20.66
CA LEU A 122 0.66 -14.33 -21.22
C LEU A 122 0.09 -13.92 -22.57
N GLU A 123 -0.32 -12.67 -22.71
CA GLU A 123 -0.73 -12.09 -23.98
C GLU A 123 0.40 -11.24 -24.56
N PHE A 124 0.41 -11.12 -25.89
CA PHE A 124 1.43 -10.45 -26.66
C PHE A 124 0.77 -9.57 -27.74
N TRP A 125 1.08 -8.28 -27.70
CA TRP A 125 0.76 -7.37 -28.78
C TRP A 125 1.88 -7.38 -29.80
N ASP A 126 1.55 -7.88 -30.99
CA ASP A 126 2.50 -8.03 -32.09
C ASP A 126 2.56 -6.75 -32.92
N ALA A 127 3.73 -6.10 -32.97
CA ALA A 127 3.91 -4.83 -33.70
C ALA A 127 3.72 -4.94 -35.22
N GLY A 128 3.94 -6.12 -35.80
CA GLY A 128 3.75 -6.37 -37.23
C GLY A 128 2.29 -6.50 -37.61
N SER A 129 1.48 -7.15 -36.77
CA SER A 129 0.04 -7.32 -37.00
C SER A 129 -0.84 -6.27 -36.34
N ARG A 130 -0.29 -5.51 -35.38
CA ARG A 130 -0.99 -4.55 -34.52
C ARG A 130 -2.22 -5.16 -33.86
N SER A 131 -2.02 -6.30 -33.20
CA SER A 131 -3.09 -7.03 -32.54
C SER A 131 -2.60 -7.85 -31.34
N TRP A 132 -3.51 -8.05 -30.39
CA TRP A 132 -3.30 -8.91 -29.23
C TRP A 132 -3.51 -10.39 -29.58
N ASN A 133 -2.54 -11.22 -29.20
CA ASN A 133 -2.55 -12.66 -29.40
C ASN A 133 -1.96 -13.36 -28.17
N PRO A 134 -2.17 -14.68 -27.99
CA PRO A 134 -1.38 -15.44 -27.01
C PRO A 134 0.11 -15.32 -27.30
N ALA A 135 0.93 -15.21 -26.26
CA ALA A 135 2.37 -15.05 -26.44
C ALA A 135 3.00 -16.24 -27.18
N PRO A 136 4.01 -16.00 -28.05
CA PRO A 136 4.64 -17.07 -28.81
C PRO A 136 5.20 -18.19 -27.92
N PRO A 137 5.06 -19.48 -28.29
CA PRO A 137 5.50 -20.60 -27.44
C PRO A 137 7.00 -20.61 -27.11
N SER A 138 7.79 -19.87 -27.89
CA SER A 138 9.24 -19.72 -27.75
C SER A 138 9.66 -18.77 -26.61
N VAL A 139 8.73 -17.99 -26.05
CA VAL A 139 9.01 -17.02 -24.99
C VAL A 139 8.12 -17.22 -23.77
N GLN A 140 8.60 -16.68 -22.65
CA GLN A 140 7.89 -16.59 -21.39
C GLN A 140 8.33 -15.34 -20.64
N ILE A 141 7.50 -14.88 -19.73
CA ILE A 141 7.92 -13.94 -18.70
C ILE A 141 8.16 -14.71 -17.41
N LYS A 142 9.40 -14.69 -16.94
CA LYS A 142 9.73 -15.19 -15.60
C LYS A 142 9.62 -14.03 -14.62
N LEU A 143 8.85 -14.21 -13.57
CA LEU A 143 8.85 -13.36 -12.39
C LEU A 143 9.63 -14.06 -11.27
N ALA A 144 10.75 -13.47 -10.88
CA ALA A 144 11.59 -13.97 -9.80
C ALA A 144 11.77 -12.92 -8.71
N GLY A 145 11.93 -13.36 -7.47
CA GLY A 145 12.11 -12.47 -6.32
C GLY A 145 11.16 -12.73 -5.16
N GLY A 146 10.09 -13.50 -5.38
CA GLY A 146 9.29 -14.01 -4.26
C GLY A 146 9.92 -15.26 -3.64
N ILE A 147 9.78 -15.44 -2.34
CA ILE A 147 10.46 -16.51 -1.59
C ILE A 147 9.46 -17.61 -1.20
N ASP A 148 9.92 -18.87 -1.21
CA ASP A 148 9.38 -19.99 -0.43
C ASP A 148 9.99 -19.91 0.99
N PRO A 149 9.20 -19.85 2.08
CA PRO A 149 9.66 -19.54 3.45
C PRO A 149 10.81 -20.40 4.03
N GLY A 150 11.24 -21.47 3.36
CA GLY A 150 12.37 -22.32 3.79
C GLY A 150 13.79 -21.76 3.55
N GLU A 151 13.98 -20.70 2.75
CA GLU A 151 15.32 -20.25 2.27
C GLU A 151 15.60 -18.74 2.49
N VAL A 152 15.24 -18.18 3.65
CA VAL A 152 15.20 -16.73 3.90
C VAL A 152 16.45 -16.19 4.62
N ILE A 153 17.03 -15.08 4.14
CA ILE A 153 17.90 -14.19 4.95
C ILE A 153 17.02 -13.16 5.64
N THR A 154 17.05 -13.11 6.98
CA THR A 154 16.21 -12.23 7.81
C THR A 154 16.97 -11.01 8.36
N ASP A 155 18.14 -10.69 7.81
CA ASP A 155 18.96 -9.55 8.24
C ASP A 155 18.65 -8.31 7.38
N PHE A 156 17.86 -7.41 7.94
CA PHE A 156 17.41 -6.16 7.31
C PHE A 156 18.53 -5.32 6.69
N ASN A 157 19.72 -5.29 7.32
CA ASN A 157 20.86 -4.50 6.82
C ASN A 157 21.51 -5.15 5.60
N GLN A 158 21.53 -6.49 5.54
CA GLN A 158 21.98 -7.22 4.35
C GLN A 158 20.94 -7.16 3.21
N CYS A 159 19.70 -6.84 3.56
CA CYS A 159 18.55 -6.78 2.66
C CYS A 159 18.22 -5.39 2.11
N GLY A 160 19.11 -4.40 2.29
CA GLY A 160 18.91 -3.06 1.72
C GLY A 160 17.62 -2.39 2.20
N GLY A 161 17.11 -2.76 3.38
CA GLY A 161 15.86 -2.24 3.93
C GLY A 161 14.64 -3.14 3.74
N GLN A 162 14.79 -4.33 3.14
CA GLN A 162 13.73 -5.35 3.06
C GLN A 162 13.77 -6.27 4.29
N LEU A 163 12.62 -6.79 4.73
CA LEU A 163 12.56 -7.77 5.83
C LEU A 163 13.04 -9.15 5.38
N PHE A 164 12.90 -9.46 4.09
CA PHE A 164 13.33 -10.70 3.47
C PHE A 164 14.09 -10.43 2.16
N CYS A 165 15.28 -11.03 1.97
CA CYS A 165 16.05 -10.90 0.73
C CYS A 165 16.95 -12.12 0.47
N PHE A 166 17.65 -12.11 -0.67
CA PHE A 166 18.56 -13.18 -1.11
C PHE A 166 20.04 -12.80 -1.06
N ALA A 167 20.90 -13.81 -0.85
CA ALA A 167 22.29 -13.73 -1.28
C ALA A 167 22.36 -13.76 -2.83
N PRO A 168 23.39 -13.14 -3.47
CA PRO A 168 23.52 -13.15 -4.92
C PRO A 168 23.48 -14.57 -5.51
N GLY A 169 22.48 -14.87 -6.35
CA GLY A 169 22.36 -16.14 -7.09
C GLY A 169 21.23 -17.10 -6.67
N ALA A 170 20.45 -16.80 -5.63
CA ALA A 170 19.43 -17.71 -5.08
C ALA A 170 18.11 -17.84 -5.91
N GLY A 171 18.01 -17.23 -7.09
CA GLY A 171 16.81 -17.32 -7.96
C GLY A 171 16.82 -18.49 -8.96
N ALA A 172 17.55 -19.57 -8.69
CA ALA A 172 17.75 -20.65 -9.64
C ALA A 172 16.57 -21.66 -9.64
N GLN A 173 15.63 -21.44 -10.57
CA GLN A 173 14.71 -22.41 -11.19
C GLN A 173 13.57 -23.03 -10.34
N ASN A 174 13.69 -23.18 -9.02
CA ASN A 174 12.67 -23.87 -8.20
C ASN A 174 11.65 -22.95 -7.50
N GLY A 175 11.81 -21.63 -7.57
CA GLY A 175 10.95 -20.64 -6.92
C GLY A 175 10.69 -19.44 -7.81
N ALA A 176 10.17 -19.66 -9.03
CA ALA A 176 9.78 -18.58 -9.93
C ALA A 176 8.43 -18.89 -10.57
N THR A 177 7.73 -17.82 -10.95
CA THR A 177 6.50 -17.91 -11.75
C THR A 177 6.83 -17.67 -13.21
N TYR A 178 6.26 -18.49 -14.08
CA TYR A 178 6.42 -18.37 -15.52
C TYR A 178 5.07 -18.13 -16.19
N PHE A 179 4.92 -16.96 -16.79
CA PHE A 179 3.79 -16.60 -17.63
C PHE A 179 4.08 -17.04 -19.07
N THR A 180 3.22 -17.90 -19.62
CA THR A 180 3.33 -18.39 -21.00
C THR A 180 2.02 -18.17 -21.75
N GLY A 181 2.05 -18.18 -23.08
CA GLY A 181 0.83 -18.05 -23.89
C GLY A 181 -0.21 -19.16 -23.66
N THR A 182 0.19 -20.27 -23.03
CA THR A 182 -0.71 -21.40 -22.70
C THR A 182 -1.13 -21.43 -21.23
N GLY A 183 -0.66 -20.50 -20.40
CA GLY A 183 -0.99 -20.42 -18.98
C GLY A 183 0.20 -20.17 -18.06
N ILE A 184 -0.03 -20.36 -16.76
CA ILE A 184 0.98 -20.22 -15.71
C ILE A 184 1.68 -21.55 -15.45
N THR A 185 3.00 -21.53 -15.32
CA THR A 185 3.82 -22.68 -14.88
C THR A 185 4.80 -22.26 -13.78
N GLY A 186 5.44 -23.22 -13.11
CA GLY A 186 6.24 -22.94 -11.92
C GLY A 186 5.36 -22.73 -10.69
N GLN A 187 5.73 -21.78 -9.83
CA GLN A 187 4.94 -21.41 -8.65
C GLN A 187 3.92 -20.34 -9.01
N PRO A 188 2.60 -20.57 -8.92
CA PRO A 188 1.61 -19.56 -9.24
C PRO A 188 1.43 -18.51 -8.14
N GLU A 189 1.88 -18.80 -6.92
CA GLU A 189 1.83 -17.87 -5.78
C GLU A 189 3.18 -17.78 -5.10
N MET A 190 3.65 -16.56 -4.84
CA MET A 190 4.92 -16.34 -4.16
C MET A 190 4.86 -15.09 -3.28
N ILE A 191 5.73 -15.02 -2.27
CA ILE A 191 5.83 -13.88 -1.35
C ILE A 191 6.28 -12.63 -2.12
N VAL A 192 5.68 -11.48 -1.81
CA VAL A 192 6.11 -10.18 -2.29
C VAL A 192 7.11 -9.60 -1.28
N ASP A 193 6.64 -9.34 -0.05
CA ASP A 193 7.44 -9.01 1.15
C ASP A 193 6.48 -9.03 2.38
N ALA A 194 6.98 -8.68 3.56
CA ALA A 194 6.15 -8.35 4.72
C ALA A 194 6.19 -6.86 5.06
N ALA A 195 5.06 -6.35 5.54
CA ALA A 195 4.99 -4.99 6.04
C ALA A 195 5.85 -4.80 7.29
N ASN A 196 6.48 -3.64 7.41
CA ASN A 196 7.22 -3.25 8.59
C ASN A 196 6.29 -2.99 9.80
N VAL A 197 6.86 -2.61 10.95
CA VAL A 197 6.09 -2.34 12.18
C VAL A 197 5.10 -1.17 12.05
N GLN A 198 5.23 -0.34 11.03
CA GLN A 198 4.34 0.78 10.73
C GLN A 198 3.33 0.44 9.63
N GLY A 199 3.26 -0.83 9.18
CA GLY A 199 2.32 -1.23 8.14
C GLY A 199 2.71 -0.80 6.72
N SER A 200 3.97 -0.39 6.51
CA SER A 200 4.49 0.03 5.21
C SER A 200 5.37 -1.05 4.58
N LEU A 201 5.38 -1.11 3.25
CA LEU A 201 6.11 -2.07 2.42
C LEU A 201 6.57 -1.36 1.15
N HIS A 202 7.79 -1.64 0.69
CA HIS A 202 8.24 -1.21 -0.64
C HIS A 202 9.19 -2.26 -1.19
N THR A 203 8.79 -2.98 -2.24
CA THR A 203 9.60 -4.06 -2.80
C THR A 203 9.48 -4.13 -4.31
N HIS A 204 10.53 -4.64 -4.94
CA HIS A 204 10.59 -4.80 -6.39
C HIS A 204 10.93 -6.25 -6.72
N LEU A 205 10.11 -6.85 -7.59
CA LEU A 205 10.34 -8.18 -8.13
C LEU A 205 10.93 -8.07 -9.53
N ASN A 206 11.75 -9.04 -9.93
CA ASN A 206 12.42 -9.00 -11.23
C ASN A 206 11.62 -9.77 -12.28
N PHE A 207 11.20 -9.06 -13.32
CA PHE A 207 10.64 -9.62 -14.54
C PHE A 207 11.75 -9.86 -15.56
N PHE A 208 11.69 -11.01 -16.24
CA PHE A 208 12.62 -11.38 -17.32
C PHE A 208 11.82 -11.87 -18.52
N LEU A 209 12.06 -11.29 -19.68
CA LEU A 209 11.60 -11.84 -20.95
C LEU A 209 12.68 -12.80 -21.46
N GLU A 210 12.35 -14.09 -21.52
CA GLU A 210 13.30 -15.16 -21.85
C GLU A 210 12.65 -16.30 -22.62
N ASN A 211 13.48 -17.17 -23.21
CA ASN A 211 13.03 -18.45 -23.73
C ASN A 211 12.96 -19.52 -22.63
N ARG A 212 12.48 -20.73 -22.98
CA ARG A 212 12.35 -21.85 -22.03
C ARG A 212 13.67 -22.38 -21.46
N GLN A 213 14.80 -21.97 -22.03
CA GLN A 213 16.15 -22.31 -21.54
C GLN A 213 16.73 -21.20 -20.64
N GLY A 214 15.99 -20.12 -20.38
CA GLY A 214 16.43 -18.99 -19.56
C GLY A 214 17.36 -18.01 -20.30
N LEU A 215 17.42 -18.06 -21.63
CA LEU A 215 18.14 -17.06 -22.41
C LEU A 215 17.24 -15.84 -22.61
N LEU A 216 17.73 -14.68 -22.16
CA LEU A 216 17.02 -13.41 -22.27
C LEU A 216 16.78 -13.03 -23.73
N GLY A 217 15.58 -12.51 -24.01
CA GLY A 217 15.16 -12.06 -25.32
C GLY A 217 13.79 -12.59 -25.74
N GLY A 218 13.24 -11.94 -26.75
CA GLY A 218 11.94 -12.27 -27.33
C GLY A 218 11.62 -11.35 -28.50
N PRO A 219 10.50 -11.57 -29.19
CA PRO A 219 10.03 -10.64 -30.22
C PRO A 219 9.68 -9.29 -29.60
N VAL A 220 9.90 -8.24 -30.39
CA VAL A 220 9.53 -6.86 -30.05
C VAL A 220 8.00 -6.75 -30.01
N GLY A 221 7.48 -6.23 -28.91
CA GLY A 221 6.04 -6.08 -28.68
C GLY A 221 5.73 -5.67 -27.26
N ALA A 222 4.44 -5.71 -26.90
CA ALA A 222 3.99 -5.49 -25.53
C ALA A 222 3.48 -6.81 -24.95
N TYR A 223 3.77 -7.08 -23.68
CA TYR A 223 3.37 -8.31 -23.02
C TYR A 223 2.45 -7.98 -21.86
N LEU A 224 1.28 -8.60 -21.82
CA LEU A 224 0.28 -8.40 -20.76
C LEU A 224 0.18 -9.66 -19.92
N LEU A 225 0.33 -9.50 -18.61
CA LEU A 225 0.17 -10.57 -17.63
C LEU A 225 -0.84 -10.17 -16.56
N GLU A 226 -1.50 -11.14 -15.94
CA GLU A 226 -2.55 -10.93 -14.95
C GLU A 226 -2.13 -11.43 -13.56
N MET A 227 -2.39 -10.64 -12.52
CA MET A 227 -2.02 -10.94 -11.15
C MET A 227 -3.09 -10.50 -10.14
N GLN A 228 -3.06 -11.10 -8.96
CA GLN A 228 -3.77 -10.69 -7.75
C GLN A 228 -2.80 -10.58 -6.58
N VAL A 229 -3.18 -9.84 -5.54
CA VAL A 229 -2.43 -9.73 -4.29
C VAL A 229 -3.22 -10.39 -3.15
N LEU A 230 -2.51 -11.10 -2.29
CA LEU A 230 -3.04 -11.84 -1.15
C LEU A 230 -2.28 -11.49 0.12
N SER A 231 -2.90 -11.76 1.25
CA SER A 231 -2.32 -11.57 2.57
C SER A 231 -2.47 -12.83 3.43
N ASN A 232 -1.64 -12.97 4.47
CA ASN A 232 -1.84 -13.96 5.53
C ASN A 232 -2.79 -13.49 6.65
N ARG A 233 -3.16 -12.21 6.67
CA ARG A 233 -4.06 -11.60 7.67
C ARG A 233 -5.49 -11.41 7.18
N ARG A 234 -5.72 -11.56 5.87
CA ARG A 234 -7.00 -11.24 5.21
C ARG A 234 -7.55 -12.43 4.43
N GLY A 235 -8.86 -12.60 4.45
CA GLY A 235 -9.59 -13.69 3.83
C GLY A 235 -9.83 -13.53 2.33
N GLN A 236 -9.87 -12.29 1.81
CA GLN A 236 -10.12 -12.01 0.39
C GLN A 236 -8.91 -11.40 -0.32
N ALA A 237 -8.61 -11.92 -1.50
CA ALA A 237 -7.58 -11.40 -2.39
C ALA A 237 -8.05 -10.09 -3.06
N SER A 238 -7.12 -9.33 -3.62
CA SER A 238 -7.45 -8.17 -4.45
C SER A 238 -8.22 -8.59 -5.71
N GLU A 239 -8.96 -7.64 -6.28
CA GLU A 239 -9.38 -7.77 -7.67
C GLU A 239 -8.16 -8.01 -8.57
N PRO A 240 -8.29 -8.84 -9.63
CA PRO A 240 -7.21 -9.03 -10.59
C PRO A 240 -6.87 -7.74 -11.33
N PHE A 241 -5.58 -7.56 -11.58
CA PHE A 241 -5.06 -6.46 -12.39
C PHE A 241 -4.04 -6.98 -13.39
N TYR A 242 -3.77 -6.17 -14.40
CA TYR A 242 -2.76 -6.47 -15.41
C TYR A 242 -1.47 -5.70 -15.19
N VAL A 243 -0.37 -6.29 -15.62
CA VAL A 243 0.90 -5.59 -15.84
C VAL A 243 1.19 -5.64 -17.33
N LEU A 244 1.42 -4.47 -17.93
CA LEU A 244 1.78 -4.30 -19.34
C LEU A 244 3.27 -3.94 -19.43
N LEU A 245 4.03 -4.80 -20.10
CA LEU A 245 5.49 -4.70 -20.22
C LEU A 245 5.88 -4.37 -21.66
N ASN A 246 6.56 -3.24 -21.86
CA ASN A 246 7.15 -2.89 -23.14
C ASN A 246 8.46 -3.66 -23.39
N ALA A 247 8.51 -4.44 -24.46
CA ALA A 247 9.72 -5.12 -24.92
C ALA A 247 10.24 -4.50 -26.22
N GLY A 248 10.73 -3.27 -26.15
CA GLY A 248 11.45 -2.63 -27.26
C GLY A 248 10.59 -1.87 -28.27
N LEU A 249 9.29 -1.69 -28.03
CA LEU A 249 8.44 -0.83 -28.86
C LEU A 249 8.89 0.64 -28.78
N SER A 250 8.55 1.40 -29.81
CA SER A 250 8.56 2.87 -29.74
C SER A 250 7.49 3.34 -28.75
N SER A 251 7.61 4.56 -28.21
CA SER A 251 6.57 5.11 -27.33
C SER A 251 5.21 5.17 -28.04
N ALA A 252 5.18 5.46 -29.34
CA ALA A 252 3.94 5.50 -30.11
C ALA A 252 3.29 4.11 -30.25
N ASP A 253 4.07 3.08 -30.63
CA ASP A 253 3.52 1.73 -30.75
C ASP A 253 3.13 1.13 -29.38
N TYR A 254 3.83 1.52 -28.31
CA TYR A 254 3.46 1.11 -26.95
C TYR A 254 2.16 1.78 -26.49
N THR A 255 1.97 3.05 -26.83
CA THR A 255 0.68 3.74 -26.66
C THR A 255 -0.42 3.07 -27.47
N ASP A 256 -0.19 2.70 -28.73
CA ASP A 256 -1.17 1.97 -29.55
C ASP A 256 -1.56 0.63 -28.90
N ALA A 257 -0.58 -0.14 -28.39
CA ALA A 257 -0.84 -1.40 -27.70
C ALA A 257 -1.72 -1.24 -26.45
N LEU A 258 -1.52 -0.15 -25.69
CA LEU A 258 -2.36 0.21 -24.54
C LEU A 258 -3.75 0.68 -25.00
N LEU A 259 -3.83 1.49 -26.05
CA LEU A 259 -5.09 2.00 -26.61
C LEU A 259 -5.98 0.88 -27.16
N ASP A 260 -5.40 -0.22 -27.66
CA ASP A 260 -6.14 -1.42 -28.06
C ASP A 260 -6.78 -2.17 -26.88
N ARG A 261 -6.35 -1.89 -25.63
CA ARG A 261 -6.91 -2.48 -24.40
C ARG A 261 -7.91 -1.59 -23.71
N ILE A 262 -7.67 -0.29 -23.68
CA ILE A 262 -8.57 0.65 -23.02
C ILE A 262 -9.72 0.99 -23.96
N ASP A 263 -10.94 1.06 -23.44
CA ASP A 263 -12.05 1.52 -24.27
C ASP A 263 -11.90 3.03 -24.53
N THR A 264 -11.86 3.42 -25.80
CA THR A 264 -11.87 4.84 -26.22
C THR A 264 -13.28 5.43 -26.22
N LEU A 265 -14.31 4.64 -25.92
CA LEU A 265 -15.58 5.22 -25.49
C LEU A 265 -15.29 6.15 -24.30
N PRO A 266 -15.92 7.35 -24.23
CA PRO A 266 -15.78 8.20 -23.05
C PRO A 266 -16.04 7.30 -21.84
N PRO A 267 -15.12 7.28 -20.85
CA PRO A 267 -15.22 6.32 -19.77
C PRO A 267 -16.64 6.40 -19.22
N PRO A 268 -17.30 5.26 -18.92
CA PRO A 268 -18.47 5.34 -18.06
C PRO A 268 -18.07 6.22 -16.88
N PRO A 269 -18.92 7.19 -16.46
CA PRO A 269 -18.56 8.11 -15.37
C PRO A 269 -17.90 7.28 -14.27
N PRO A 270 -16.71 7.68 -13.76
CA PRO A 270 -16.02 6.89 -12.75
C PRO A 270 -17.04 6.43 -11.72
N ALA A 271 -17.06 5.13 -11.43
CA ALA A 271 -17.94 4.60 -10.39
C ALA A 271 -17.78 5.53 -9.19
N PRO A 272 -18.87 6.11 -8.66
CA PRO A 272 -18.76 7.18 -7.68
C PRO A 272 -17.84 6.69 -6.56
N VAL A 273 -16.67 7.34 -6.44
CA VAL A 273 -15.73 7.06 -5.36
C VAL A 273 -16.44 7.53 -4.11
N THR A 274 -16.94 6.58 -3.32
CA THR A 274 -17.64 6.92 -2.09
C THR A 274 -16.66 7.57 -1.12
N PRO A 275 -17.13 8.44 -0.23
CA PRO A 275 -16.31 9.04 0.82
C PRO A 275 -15.49 8.00 1.60
N LEU A 276 -14.22 8.31 1.87
CA LEU A 276 -13.40 7.55 2.82
C LEU A 276 -13.69 8.06 4.23
N ALA A 277 -14.57 7.37 4.95
CA ALA A 277 -14.79 7.61 6.37
C ALA A 277 -13.56 7.19 7.18
N GLN A 278 -13.18 7.99 8.19
CA GLN A 278 -12.11 7.67 9.13
C GLN A 278 -12.58 7.98 10.56
N ALA A 279 -12.97 6.95 11.30
CA ALA A 279 -13.48 7.02 12.67
C ALA A 279 -12.36 7.10 13.72
N GLY A 280 -11.13 6.82 13.30
CA GLY A 280 -9.93 6.81 14.15
C GLY A 280 -9.63 5.44 14.75
N ALA A 281 -8.49 5.33 15.43
CA ALA A 281 -8.09 4.09 16.09
C ALA A 281 -8.90 3.83 17.37
N ASP A 282 -9.06 2.55 17.71
CA ASP A 282 -9.63 2.10 18.98
C ASP A 282 -8.92 2.72 20.19
N ARG A 283 -9.68 3.03 21.23
CA ARG A 283 -9.15 3.72 22.42
C ARG A 283 -9.60 3.09 23.72
N LEU A 284 -8.69 3.13 24.69
CA LEU A 284 -8.99 2.90 26.10
C LEU A 284 -9.39 4.24 26.73
N VAL A 285 -10.55 4.26 27.41
CA VAL A 285 -11.11 5.49 27.96
C VAL A 285 -11.65 5.28 29.37
N ARG A 286 -11.53 6.32 30.20
CA ARG A 286 -11.98 6.28 31.59
C ARG A 286 -13.51 6.22 31.73
N LEU A 287 -13.98 5.42 32.69
CA LEU A 287 -15.39 5.39 33.04
C LEU A 287 -15.87 6.75 33.54
N ASN A 288 -17.06 7.18 33.10
CA ASN A 288 -17.67 8.48 33.40
C ASN A 288 -16.92 9.71 32.87
N SER A 289 -15.95 9.56 31.96
CA SER A 289 -15.38 10.70 31.24
C SER A 289 -16.16 10.99 29.95
N GLN A 290 -16.01 12.22 29.44
CA GLN A 290 -16.53 12.58 28.13
C GLN A 290 -15.58 12.07 27.04
N VAL A 291 -16.09 11.18 26.19
CA VAL A 291 -15.38 10.70 25.01
C VAL A 291 -15.79 11.54 23.82
N VAL A 292 -14.81 12.08 23.10
CA VAL A 292 -15.00 12.81 21.84
C VAL A 292 -14.46 11.94 20.71
N MET A 293 -15.31 11.65 19.72
CA MET A 293 -14.90 10.95 18.50
C MET A 293 -14.57 11.98 17.42
N ASP A 294 -13.82 11.60 16.38
CA ASP A 294 -13.32 12.56 15.39
C ASP A 294 -13.37 11.99 13.98
N ALA A 295 -14.19 12.60 13.13
CA ALA A 295 -14.31 12.28 11.71
C ALA A 295 -13.48 13.21 10.82
N SER A 296 -12.69 14.14 11.37
CA SER A 296 -12.02 15.22 10.61
C SER A 296 -10.99 14.72 9.60
N ALA A 297 -10.48 13.50 9.77
CA ALA A 297 -9.57 12.86 8.83
C ALA A 297 -10.30 12.21 7.63
N SER A 298 -11.64 12.12 7.67
CA SER A 298 -12.43 11.60 6.55
C SER A 298 -12.23 12.48 5.31
N THR A 299 -12.11 11.84 4.15
CA THR A 299 -11.82 12.53 2.89
C THR A 299 -12.76 12.07 1.79
N ASP A 300 -12.92 12.92 0.79
CA ASP A 300 -13.62 12.58 -0.44
C ASP A 300 -12.65 12.79 -1.61
N PRO A 301 -12.06 11.71 -2.15
CA PRO A 301 -11.16 11.80 -3.31
C PRO A 301 -11.86 12.29 -4.58
N GLN A 302 -13.19 12.16 -4.67
CA GLN A 302 -14.01 12.64 -5.78
C GLN A 302 -15.24 13.39 -5.25
N PRO A 303 -15.10 14.69 -4.92
CA PRO A 303 -16.14 15.47 -4.26
C PRO A 303 -17.52 15.29 -4.90
N GLY A 304 -18.46 14.75 -4.13
CA GLY A 304 -19.86 14.65 -4.51
C GLY A 304 -20.55 16.02 -4.66
N PRO A 305 -21.86 16.03 -4.96
CA PRO A 305 -22.63 17.26 -5.14
C PRO A 305 -22.72 18.12 -3.87
N ASN A 306 -22.43 17.56 -2.69
CA ASN A 306 -22.45 18.26 -1.40
C ASN A 306 -21.15 18.04 -0.62
N PRO A 307 -20.80 18.96 0.31
CA PRO A 307 -19.76 18.69 1.31
C PRO A 307 -20.07 17.44 2.13
N LEU A 308 -19.04 16.79 2.67
CA LEU A 308 -19.19 15.62 3.52
C LEU A 308 -20.12 15.91 4.70
N SER A 309 -21.10 15.02 4.84
CA SER A 309 -22.00 14.91 5.98
C SER A 309 -21.68 13.64 6.74
N PHE A 310 -21.82 13.67 8.06
CA PHE A 310 -21.44 12.57 8.94
C PHE A 310 -22.65 12.07 9.71
N SER A 311 -22.65 10.77 10.00
CA SER A 311 -23.62 10.11 10.87
C SER A 311 -22.89 9.07 11.71
N TRP A 312 -23.03 9.19 13.02
CA TRP A 312 -22.49 8.25 13.99
C TRP A 312 -23.61 7.40 14.58
N GLN A 313 -23.42 6.09 14.55
CA GLN A 313 -24.35 5.13 15.12
C GLN A 313 -23.61 4.17 16.04
N GLN A 314 -24.12 3.98 17.26
CA GLN A 314 -23.65 2.90 18.11
C GLN A 314 -24.14 1.55 17.56
N THR A 315 -23.21 0.62 17.33
CA THR A 315 -23.50 -0.72 16.80
C THR A 315 -23.34 -1.82 17.84
N GLN A 316 -22.53 -1.59 18.89
CA GLN A 316 -22.31 -2.56 19.97
C GLN A 316 -22.14 -1.88 21.35
N GLY A 317 -22.40 -2.64 22.41
CA GLY A 317 -22.14 -2.23 23.79
C GLY A 317 -23.35 -1.68 24.54
N PRO A 318 -23.16 -1.27 25.80
CA PRO A 318 -24.21 -0.60 26.57
C PRO A 318 -24.68 0.69 25.87
N ALA A 319 -25.98 0.94 25.82
CA ALA A 319 -26.50 2.09 25.09
C ALA A 319 -26.01 3.44 25.67
N VAL A 320 -25.54 4.34 24.80
CA VAL A 320 -25.17 5.72 25.17
C VAL A 320 -25.97 6.75 24.37
N THR A 321 -26.09 7.96 24.93
CA THR A 321 -26.63 9.10 24.20
C THR A 321 -25.50 9.85 23.53
N LEU A 322 -25.51 9.89 22.19
CA LEU A 322 -24.58 10.71 21.40
C LEU A 322 -25.05 12.16 21.34
N VAL A 323 -24.20 13.08 21.76
CA VAL A 323 -24.36 14.52 21.54
C VAL A 323 -23.68 14.88 20.23
N GLY A 324 -24.44 15.45 19.29
CA GLY A 324 -23.91 15.83 17.98
C GLY A 324 -23.63 14.63 17.07
N ALA A 325 -24.46 13.59 17.09
CA ALA A 325 -24.27 12.36 16.31
C ALA A 325 -24.08 12.58 14.79
N ASN A 326 -24.49 13.74 14.25
CA ASN A 326 -24.30 14.09 12.84
C ASN A 326 -23.19 15.13 12.60
N SER A 327 -22.29 15.31 13.57
CA SER A 327 -21.19 16.27 13.51
C SER A 327 -19.84 15.60 13.27
N VAL A 328 -18.83 16.41 12.93
CA VAL A 328 -17.43 15.95 12.79
C VAL A 328 -16.89 15.39 14.10
N SER A 329 -17.34 15.93 15.24
CA SER A 329 -16.81 15.55 16.56
C SER A 329 -17.95 15.31 17.56
N PRO A 330 -18.68 14.19 17.45
CA PRO A 330 -19.70 13.84 18.43
C PRO A 330 -19.05 13.49 19.78
N SER A 331 -19.85 13.49 20.83
CA SER A 331 -19.39 13.00 22.13
C SER A 331 -20.42 12.16 22.86
N PHE A 332 -19.95 11.32 23.76
CA PHE A 332 -20.78 10.55 24.68
C PHE A 332 -20.09 10.43 26.05
N ILE A 333 -20.84 9.93 27.04
CA ILE A 333 -20.33 9.57 28.35
C ILE A 333 -20.67 8.10 28.59
N ALA A 334 -19.65 7.28 28.83
CA ALA A 334 -19.83 5.88 29.23
C ALA A 334 -20.04 5.80 30.74
N VAL A 335 -21.22 5.35 31.17
CA VAL A 335 -21.58 5.18 32.59
C VAL A 335 -21.50 3.72 33.05
N GLN A 336 -21.13 2.81 32.15
CA GLN A 336 -20.94 1.38 32.42
C GLN A 336 -19.59 0.94 31.84
N ALA A 337 -18.99 -0.09 32.43
CA ALA A 337 -17.83 -0.73 31.84
C ALA A 337 -18.27 -1.60 30.65
N GLY A 338 -17.42 -1.70 29.62
CA GLY A 338 -17.67 -2.49 28.43
C GLY A 338 -17.01 -1.91 27.18
N ASN A 339 -17.21 -2.62 26.07
CA ASN A 339 -16.77 -2.18 24.75
C ASN A 339 -17.91 -1.48 24.04
N TYR A 340 -17.64 -0.29 23.51
CA TYR A 340 -18.59 0.55 22.79
C TYR A 340 -18.11 0.73 21.36
N THR A 341 -18.79 0.10 20.41
CA THR A 341 -18.45 0.22 18.98
C THR A 341 -19.39 1.20 18.31
N PHE A 342 -18.82 2.13 17.55
CA PHE A 342 -19.54 3.13 16.79
C PHE A 342 -19.15 3.06 15.32
N LYS A 343 -20.16 3.10 14.46
CA LYS A 343 -20.01 3.23 13.02
C LYS A 343 -20.14 4.69 12.61
N LEU A 344 -19.09 5.24 12.02
CA LEU A 344 -19.10 6.49 11.26
C LEU A 344 -19.56 6.20 9.84
N THR A 345 -20.50 6.99 9.33
CA THR A 345 -20.84 7.03 7.91
C THR A 345 -20.58 8.44 7.39
N ALA A 346 -19.79 8.55 6.33
CA ALA A 346 -19.53 9.80 5.60
C ALA A 346 -20.28 9.76 4.26
N HIS A 347 -21.00 10.84 3.93
CA HIS A 347 -21.84 10.93 2.73
C HIS A 347 -21.66 12.29 2.03
N ASP A 348 -21.45 12.27 0.72
CA ASP A 348 -21.14 13.43 -0.15
C ASP A 348 -22.34 13.92 -0.98
N GLY A 349 -23.52 13.32 -0.79
CA GLY A 349 -24.72 13.62 -1.58
C GLY A 349 -24.96 12.66 -2.74
N ALA A 350 -23.99 11.84 -3.12
CA ALA A 350 -24.08 10.85 -4.19
C ALA A 350 -23.85 9.40 -3.70
N GLY A 351 -22.99 9.21 -2.70
CA GLY A 351 -22.66 7.92 -2.10
C GLY A 351 -22.21 8.04 -0.64
N SER A 352 -21.90 6.90 -0.03
CA SER A 352 -21.42 6.83 1.35
C SER A 352 -20.35 5.78 1.56
N GLY A 353 -19.35 6.09 2.37
CA GLY A 353 -18.47 5.11 2.99
C GLY A 353 -18.62 5.09 4.51
N PHE A 354 -18.08 4.06 5.15
CA PHE A 354 -18.16 3.90 6.60
C PHE A 354 -16.86 3.38 7.19
N ASP A 355 -16.68 3.63 8.47
CA ASP A 355 -15.59 3.12 9.30
C ASP A 355 -16.13 2.86 10.72
N GLU A 356 -15.48 2.00 11.48
CA GLU A 356 -15.86 1.67 12.85
C GLU A 356 -14.73 1.97 13.83
N VAL A 357 -15.09 2.38 15.05
CA VAL A 357 -14.15 2.61 16.15
C VAL A 357 -14.73 2.00 17.43
N THR A 358 -13.86 1.34 18.21
CA THR A 358 -14.21 0.74 19.49
C THR A 358 -13.55 1.46 20.65
N TYR A 359 -14.35 1.83 21.64
CA TYR A 359 -13.92 2.38 22.91
C TYR A 359 -14.04 1.33 24.01
N THR A 360 -12.91 0.95 24.60
CA THR A 360 -12.87 0.05 25.76
C THR A 360 -12.93 0.88 27.03
N VAL A 361 -13.96 0.63 27.85
CA VAL A 361 -14.17 1.31 29.13
C VAL A 361 -14.04 0.26 30.24
N PRO A 362 -12.93 0.20 30.99
CA PRO A 362 -12.79 -0.74 32.09
C PRO A 362 -13.64 -0.31 33.30
N SER A 363 -13.75 -1.21 34.27
CA SER A 363 -14.26 -0.85 35.59
C SER A 363 -13.39 0.25 36.20
N LEU A 364 -13.97 1.22 36.90
CA LEU A 364 -13.19 2.31 37.47
C LEU A 364 -12.20 1.78 38.50
N GLY A 365 -10.91 1.79 38.17
CA GLY A 365 -9.82 1.28 38.99
C GLY A 365 -9.21 -0.05 38.53
N ASP A 366 -9.77 -0.68 37.49
CA ASP A 366 -9.19 -1.81 36.76
C ASP A 366 -8.27 -1.23 35.66
N ILE A 367 -6.96 -1.31 35.88
CA ILE A 367 -5.91 -0.65 35.10
C ILE A 367 -5.18 -1.64 34.20
N ASP A 368 -5.04 -2.88 34.62
CA ASP A 368 -4.44 -3.94 33.81
C ASP A 368 -5.44 -4.73 32.94
N LEU A 369 -6.73 -4.41 33.05
CA LEU A 369 -7.83 -4.89 32.21
C LEU A 369 -8.12 -6.39 32.39
N ASP A 370 -7.83 -6.93 33.57
CA ASP A 370 -8.11 -8.34 33.87
C ASP A 370 -9.54 -8.59 34.38
N GLY A 371 -10.30 -7.51 34.62
CA GLY A 371 -11.70 -7.54 35.03
C GLY A 371 -11.90 -7.53 36.54
N ASP A 372 -10.84 -7.40 37.34
CA ASP A 372 -10.94 -7.14 38.77
C ASP A 372 -10.17 -5.88 39.22
N ILE A 373 -10.18 -5.61 40.53
CA ILE A 373 -9.47 -4.45 41.08
C ILE A 373 -8.64 -4.99 42.23
N ASP A 374 -7.33 -4.95 42.09
CA ASP A 374 -6.39 -5.57 43.02
C ASP A 374 -5.15 -4.69 43.32
N ARG A 375 -4.10 -5.32 43.85
CA ARG A 375 -2.86 -4.62 44.23
C ARG A 375 -2.01 -4.20 43.01
N ILE A 376 -2.17 -4.87 41.89
CA ILE A 376 -1.46 -4.60 40.63
C ILE A 376 -1.97 -3.27 40.07
N ASP A 377 -3.28 -3.04 40.05
CA ASP A 377 -3.86 -1.75 39.63
C ASP A 377 -3.33 -0.58 40.45
N VAL A 378 -3.36 -0.74 41.77
CA VAL A 378 -2.85 0.27 42.70
C VAL A 378 -1.36 0.52 42.45
N ALA A 379 -0.58 -0.54 42.21
CA ALA A 379 0.84 -0.43 41.91
C ALA A 379 1.09 0.28 40.57
N LEU A 380 0.27 0.04 39.53
CA LEU A 380 0.35 0.70 38.24
C LEU A 380 0.08 2.21 38.35
N ILE A 381 -0.93 2.61 39.14
CA ILE A 381 -1.22 4.02 39.41
C ILE A 381 -0.07 4.67 40.18
N LEU A 382 0.44 4.03 41.24
CA LEU A 382 1.57 4.57 42.02
C LEU A 382 2.85 4.68 41.18
N ALA A 383 3.11 3.69 40.33
CA ALA A 383 4.23 3.72 39.41
C ALA A 383 4.11 4.88 38.40
N ALA A 384 2.91 5.12 37.86
CA ALA A 384 2.64 6.27 37.03
C ALA A 384 2.83 7.59 37.80
N ALA A 385 2.21 7.74 38.98
CA ALA A 385 2.30 8.93 39.82
C ALA A 385 3.74 9.33 40.18
N SER A 386 4.65 8.36 40.35
CA SER A 386 6.07 8.62 40.64
C SER A 386 6.78 9.44 39.54
N LYS A 387 6.21 9.50 38.33
CA LYS A 387 6.74 10.23 37.18
C LYS A 387 6.09 11.61 37.00
N ASN A 388 5.26 12.05 37.93
CA ASN A 388 4.46 13.28 37.88
C ASN A 388 3.73 13.50 36.52
N PRO A 389 2.98 12.51 36.01
CA PRO A 389 2.35 12.60 34.71
C PRO A 389 1.12 13.51 34.78
N GLN A 390 0.93 14.32 33.73
CA GLN A 390 -0.36 14.92 33.45
C GLN A 390 -1.23 13.86 32.77
N ALA A 391 -2.47 13.71 33.22
CA ALA A 391 -3.46 12.85 32.58
C ALA A 391 -4.22 13.65 31.53
N ASP A 392 -4.49 13.03 30.39
CA ASP A 392 -5.58 13.51 29.55
C ASP A 392 -6.94 13.15 30.18
N SER A 393 -8.02 13.72 29.67
CA SER A 393 -9.36 13.59 30.27
C SER A 393 -9.89 12.15 30.31
N ASN A 394 -9.32 11.24 29.50
CA ASN A 394 -9.73 9.86 29.33
C ASN A 394 -8.72 8.85 29.88
N ASP A 395 -7.62 9.30 30.49
CA ASP A 395 -6.63 8.40 31.11
C ASP A 395 -7.29 7.63 32.26
N ILE A 396 -7.32 6.30 32.13
CA ILE A 396 -7.98 5.43 33.11
C ILE A 396 -7.32 5.45 34.49
N ARG A 397 -6.09 5.97 34.60
CA ARG A 397 -5.31 6.06 35.85
C ARG A 397 -5.63 7.31 36.66
N ASP A 398 -6.29 8.31 36.07
CA ASP A 398 -6.78 9.52 36.74
C ASP A 398 -8.22 9.30 37.22
N LEU A 399 -8.37 8.57 38.33
CA LEU A 399 -9.67 8.05 38.78
C LEU A 399 -10.62 9.17 39.21
N ASP A 400 -10.11 10.28 39.75
CA ASP A 400 -10.94 11.43 40.12
C ASP A 400 -11.12 12.45 38.99
N GLY A 401 -10.39 12.31 37.88
CA GLY A 401 -10.52 13.14 36.70
C GLY A 401 -10.01 14.57 36.89
N ASN A 402 -9.08 14.78 37.83
CA ASN A 402 -8.54 16.10 38.14
C ASN A 402 -7.38 16.53 37.22
N GLY A 403 -6.98 15.68 36.28
CA GLY A 403 -5.88 15.90 35.33
C GLY A 403 -4.49 15.51 35.85
N ALA A 404 -4.39 14.90 37.04
CA ALA A 404 -3.12 14.52 37.65
C ALA A 404 -3.17 13.12 38.27
N ILE A 405 -2.35 12.19 37.76
CA ILE A 405 -2.22 10.85 38.34
C ILE A 405 -1.35 10.93 39.60
N ASN A 406 -1.95 10.68 40.75
CA ASN A 406 -1.30 10.86 42.04
C ASN A 406 -1.74 9.82 43.09
N SER A 407 -1.22 9.96 44.32
CA SER A 407 -1.54 9.03 45.41
C SER A 407 -3.03 8.97 45.80
N THR A 408 -3.80 9.99 45.44
CA THR A 408 -5.26 10.03 45.64
C THR A 408 -5.95 9.04 44.71
N ASP A 409 -5.55 8.96 43.45
CA ASP A 409 -6.04 7.96 42.50
C ASP A 409 -5.76 6.54 42.97
N ALA A 410 -4.54 6.31 43.46
CA ALA A 410 -4.16 5.00 44.01
C ALA A 410 -5.04 4.62 45.22
N ARG A 411 -5.37 5.58 46.10
CA ARG A 411 -6.30 5.35 47.22
C ARG A 411 -7.73 5.10 46.74
N LEU A 412 -8.15 5.75 45.65
CA LEU A 412 -9.47 5.53 45.06
C LEU A 412 -9.61 4.15 44.44
N ALA A 413 -8.56 3.63 43.80
CA ALA A 413 -8.51 2.25 43.32
C ALA A 413 -8.50 1.28 44.50
N GLN A 414 -7.65 1.52 45.50
CA GLN A 414 -7.56 0.70 46.71
C GLN A 414 -8.91 0.57 47.46
N ALA A 415 -9.70 1.65 47.51
CA ALA A 415 -11.02 1.65 48.12
C ALA A 415 -12.08 0.85 47.33
N ARG A 416 -11.84 0.59 46.05
CA ARG A 416 -12.71 -0.16 45.14
C ARG A 416 -12.30 -1.62 44.94
N CYS A 417 -11.20 -2.01 45.57
CA CYS A 417 -10.65 -3.34 45.48
C CYS A 417 -11.67 -4.44 45.80
N SER A 418 -11.84 -5.37 44.87
CA SER A 418 -12.79 -6.48 44.97
C SER A 418 -12.17 -7.72 45.61
N LEU A 419 -10.83 -7.80 45.68
CA LEU A 419 -10.08 -8.93 46.24
C LEU A 419 -9.35 -8.62 47.56
N ARG A 420 -9.08 -9.67 48.34
CA ARG A 420 -8.65 -9.62 49.77
C ARG A 420 -7.24 -9.02 50.02
N LEU A 421 -6.54 -8.50 49.01
CA LEU A 421 -5.10 -8.19 49.07
C LEU A 421 -4.70 -6.73 48.77
N CYS A 422 -5.62 -5.77 48.80
CA CYS A 422 -5.27 -4.35 48.58
C CYS A 422 -4.68 -3.62 49.79
N ASN A 423 -4.47 -4.27 50.92
CA ASN A 423 -3.70 -3.70 52.02
C ASN A 423 -2.27 -4.21 51.94
N PRO A 424 -1.25 -3.37 51.67
CA PRO A 424 0.11 -3.73 52.02
C PRO A 424 0.15 -3.77 53.54
N THR A 425 -0.03 -4.96 54.13
CA THR A 425 0.34 -5.14 55.52
C THR A 425 1.79 -4.73 55.63
N ARG A 426 2.04 -3.59 56.27
CA ARG A 426 3.39 -3.16 56.70
C ARG A 426 4.09 -4.39 57.29
N ARG A 427 5.12 -4.88 56.63
CA ARG A 427 6.15 -5.74 57.22
C ARG A 427 7.49 -5.26 56.73
#